data_AF-A0A6P0YVB9-F1
#
_entry.id   AF-A0A6P0YVB9-F1
#
_cell.length_a   1.000
_cell.length_b   1.000
_cell.length_c   1.000
_cell.angle_alpha   90.00
_cell.angle_beta   90.00
_cell.angle_gamma   90.00
#
_symmetry.space_group_name_H-M   'P 1'
#
loop_
_entity.id
_entity.type
_entity.pdbx_description
1 polymer ?
#
loop_
_entity_poly.entity_id
_entity_poly.type
_entity_poly.pdbx_seq_one_letter_code
_entity_poly.pdbx_strand_id
1 'polypeptide(L)' 'MTDTMTSAPFLTIDDQPITIAQAIRYLQMGRKFDGFIAEILRQFVIEREVATRQDLNVNTAVVEQAMVDFRLQNQLTEP' A
#
# COMPACT_ATOMS: atom_id res chain seq x y z
N MET A 1 -14.61 -22.80 4.38
CA MET A 1 -14.70 -22.09 3.08
C MET A 1 -13.52 -21.13 2.98
N THR A 2 -12.30 -21.66 3.13
CA THR A 2 -11.07 -20.85 3.35
C THR A 2 -9.91 -21.34 2.48
N ASP A 3 -9.94 -22.60 2.01
CA ASP A 3 -8.88 -23.20 1.19
C ASP A 3 -8.73 -22.60 -0.21
N THR A 4 -9.80 -22.02 -0.77
CA THR A 4 -9.80 -21.51 -2.14
C THR A 4 -8.98 -20.23 -2.32
N MET A 5 -8.89 -19.37 -1.30
CA MET A 5 -8.15 -18.10 -1.41
C MET A 5 -6.64 -18.28 -1.30
N THR A 6 -6.17 -19.23 -0.48
CA THR A 6 -4.74 -19.51 -0.30
C THR A 6 -4.13 -20.38 -1.40
N SER A 7 -4.97 -21.09 -2.17
CA SER A 7 -4.57 -21.94 -3.28
C SER A 7 -4.75 -21.30 -4.66
N ALA A 8 -5.51 -20.21 -4.76
CA ALA A 8 -5.64 -19.44 -5.98
C ALA A 8 -4.30 -18.80 -6.39
N PRO A 9 -4.03 -18.67 -7.71
CA PRO A 9 -2.91 -17.87 -8.21
C PRO A 9 -2.98 -16.44 -7.67
N PHE A 10 -1.88 -15.96 -7.10
CA PHE A 10 -1.74 -14.61 -6.56
C PHE A 10 -0.82 -13.75 -7.42
N LEU A 11 0.32 -14.29 -7.84
CA LEU A 11 1.28 -13.63 -8.74
C LEU A 11 1.86 -14.66 -9.72
N THR A 12 2.38 -14.21 -10.86
CA THR A 12 3.03 -15.08 -11.85
C THR A 12 4.47 -14.64 -12.04
N ILE A 13 5.41 -15.59 -12.01
CA ILE A 13 6.83 -15.38 -12.31
C ILE A 13 7.23 -16.42 -13.35
N ASP A 14 7.73 -15.99 -14.50
CA ASP A 14 8.11 -16.88 -15.62
C ASP A 14 7.03 -17.91 -15.97
N ASP A 15 5.80 -17.44 -16.14
CA ASP A 15 4.59 -18.24 -16.40
C ASP A 15 4.24 -19.26 -15.29
N GLN A 16 4.94 -19.25 -14.16
CA GLN A 16 4.61 -20.08 -13.00
C GLN A 16 3.72 -19.31 -12.02
N PRO A 17 2.49 -19.79 -11.75
CA PRO A 17 1.63 -19.19 -10.75
C PRO A 17 2.19 -19.46 -9.35
N ILE A 18 2.25 -18.41 -8.55
CA ILE A 18 2.59 -18.41 -7.14
C ILE A 18 1.33 -18.07 -6.36
N THR A 19 0.95 -18.94 -5.44
CA THR A 19 -0.18 -18.72 -4.53
C THR A 19 0.21 -17.82 -3.36
N ILE A 20 -0.78 -17.31 -2.63
CA ILE A 20 -0.54 -16.54 -1.40
C ILE A 20 0.26 -17.37 -0.40
N ALA A 21 -0.06 -18.66 -0.26
CA ALA A 21 0.64 -19.55 0.65
C ALA A 21 2.13 -19.71 0.26
N GLN A 22 2.45 -19.77 -1.05
CA GLN A 22 3.82 -19.80 -1.52
C GLN A 22 4.54 -18.47 -1.26
N ALA A 23 3.90 -17.33 -1.53
CA ALA A 23 4.47 -16.01 -1.27
C ALA A 23 4.82 -15.81 0.22
N ILE A 24 3.93 -16.22 1.14
CA ILE A 24 4.20 -16.19 2.58
C ILE A 24 5.39 -17.08 2.95
N ARG A 25 5.48 -18.30 2.40
CA ARG A 25 6.63 -19.16 2.63
C ARG A 25 7.94 -18.51 2.17
N TYR A 26 7.96 -17.84 1.02
CA TYR A 26 9.14 -17.12 0.55
C TYR A 26 9.54 -15.96 1.49
N LEU A 27 8.56 -15.21 2.03
CA LEU A 27 8.82 -14.17 3.03
C LEU A 27 9.43 -14.76 4.31
N GLN A 28 8.95 -15.91 4.77
CA GLN A 28 9.50 -16.61 5.94
C GLN A 28 10.93 -17.09 5.69
N MET A 29 11.18 -17.74 4.55
CA MET A 29 12.52 -18.19 4.15
C MET A 29 13.52 -17.04 4.06
N GLY A 30 13.08 -15.87 3.58
CA GLY A 30 13.88 -14.65 3.51
C GLY A 30 13.98 -13.87 4.82
N ARG A 31 13.37 -14.32 5.92
CA ARG A 31 13.25 -13.60 7.20
C ARG A 31 12.67 -12.19 7.08
N LYS A 32 11.78 -11.99 6.10
CA LYS A 32 11.06 -10.72 5.85
C LYS A 32 9.62 -10.74 6.34
N PHE A 33 9.16 -11.88 6.83
CA PHE A 33 7.77 -12.07 7.25
C PHE A 33 7.36 -11.10 8.36
N ASP A 34 8.14 -10.99 9.44
CA ASP A 34 7.79 -10.16 10.59
C ASP A 34 7.71 -8.67 10.21
N GLY A 35 8.67 -8.18 9.42
CA GLY A 35 8.66 -6.81 8.91
C GLY A 35 7.47 -6.55 7.98
N PHE A 36 7.11 -7.51 7.13
CA PHE A 36 5.94 -7.40 6.27
C PHE A 36 4.62 -7.32 7.07
N ILE A 37 4.47 -8.14 8.12
CA ILE A 37 3.30 -8.09 9.00
C ILE A 37 3.25 -6.77 9.79
N ALA A 38 4.40 -6.27 10.25
CA ALA A 38 4.47 -4.98 10.94
C ALA A 38 3.98 -3.83 10.04
N GLU A 39 4.37 -3.82 8.76
CA GLU A 39 3.88 -2.82 7.80
C GLU A 39 2.38 -2.91 7.55
N ILE A 40 1.83 -4.13 7.42
CA ILE A 40 0.38 -4.32 7.29
C ILE A 40 -0.36 -3.78 8.51
N LEU A 41 0.11 -4.13 9.71
CA LEU A 41 -0.53 -3.68 10.96
C LEU A 41 -0.46 -2.16 11.09
N ARG A 42 0.70 -1.56 10.82
CA ARG A 42 0.90 -0.12 10.83
C ARG A 42 -0.10 0.57 9.90
N GLN A 43 -0.19 0.11 8.65
CA GLN A 43 -1.07 0.69 7.65
C GLN A 43 -2.54 0.53 8.03
N PHE A 44 -2.95 -0.65 8.51
CA PHE A 44 -4.32 -0.92 8.96
C PHE A 44 -4.75 0.01 10.09
N VAL A 45 -3.89 0.23 11.08
CA VAL A 45 -4.16 1.15 12.19
C VAL A 45 -4.29 2.58 11.68
N ILE A 46 -3.36 3.05 10.84
CA ILE A 46 -3.38 4.41 10.29
C ILE A 46 -4.67 4.67 9.53
N GLU A 47 -5.07 3.78 8.63
CA GLU A 47 -6.29 3.96 7.83
C GLU A 47 -7.53 4.07 8.73
N ARG A 48 -7.59 3.24 9.77
CA ARG A 48 -8.70 3.28 10.73
C ARG A 48 -8.73 4.59 11.50
N GLU A 49 -7.59 5.03 12.03
CA GLU A 49 -7.51 6.27 12.79
C GLU A 49 -7.83 7.48 11.90
N VAL A 50 -7.29 7.54 10.69
CA VAL A 50 -7.58 8.61 9.71
C VAL A 50 -9.06 8.64 9.35
N ALA A 51 -9.71 7.49 9.15
CA ALA A 51 -11.13 7.44 8.84
C ALA A 51 -12.03 8.00 9.96
N THR A 52 -11.57 8.00 11.22
CA THR A 52 -12.32 8.60 12.34
C THR A 52 -12.16 10.13 12.43
N ARG A 53 -11.19 10.70 11.72
CA ARG A 53 -10.80 12.11 11.81
C ARG A 53 -11.48 12.93 10.71
N GLN A 54 -12.58 13.60 11.08
CA GLN A 54 -13.31 14.49 10.16
C GLN A 54 -12.52 15.75 9.77
N ASP A 55 -11.57 16.15 10.62
CA ASP A 55 -10.66 17.28 10.40
C ASP A 55 -9.55 16.98 9.37
N LEU A 56 -9.35 15.71 9.01
CA LEU A 56 -8.40 15.29 7.99
C LEU A 56 -9.05 15.11 6.60
N ASN A 57 -10.33 15.47 6.45
CA ASN A 57 -11.01 15.48 5.16
C ASN A 57 -10.55 16.67 4.31
N VAL A 58 -9.38 16.53 3.68
CA VAL A 58 -8.81 17.57 2.81
C VAL A 58 -9.55 17.57 1.47
N ASN A 59 -10.18 18.70 1.14
CA ASN A 59 -10.84 18.88 -0.15
C ASN A 59 -9.80 18.77 -1.28
N THR A 60 -10.10 18.01 -2.33
CA THR A 60 -9.27 17.84 -3.53
C THR A 60 -8.78 19.16 -4.11
N ALA A 61 -9.62 20.22 -4.11
CA ALA A 61 -9.22 21.54 -4.59
C ALA A 61 -8.06 22.16 -3.79
N VAL A 62 -7.97 21.87 -2.49
CA VAL A 62 -6.86 22.32 -1.63
C VAL A 62 -5.58 21.56 -1.98
N VAL A 63 -5.69 20.27 -2.28
CA VAL A 63 -4.54 19.46 -2.72
C VAL A 63 -4.01 19.96 -4.06
N GLU A 64 -4.90 20.21 -5.02
CA GLU A 64 -4.53 20.76 -6.34
C GLU A 64 -3.85 22.12 -6.22
N GLN A 65 -4.41 23.02 -5.39
CA GLN A 65 -3.79 24.34 -5.15
C GLN A 65 -2.42 24.20 -4.49
N ALA A 66 -2.28 23.34 -3.49
CA ALA A 66 -0.99 23.10 -2.83
C ALA A 66 0.06 22.56 -3.80
N MET A 67 -0.33 21.71 -4.77
CA MET A 67 0.56 21.24 -5.83
C MET A 67 1.00 22.37 -6.77
N VAL A 68 0.10 23.28 -7.14
CA VAL A 68 0.42 24.46 -7.96
C VAL A 68 1.39 25.38 -7.20
N ASP A 69 1.07 25.69 -5.94
CA ASP A 69 1.90 26.55 -5.09
C ASP A 69 3.30 25.96 -4.90
N PHE A 70 3.39 24.65 -4.66
CA PHE A 70 4.66 23.95 -4.57
C PHE A 70 5.49 24.10 -5.85
N ARG A 71 4.88 23.91 -7.03
CA ARG A 71 5.58 24.07 -8.31
C ARG A 71 6.06 25.50 -8.51
N LEU A 72 5.23 26.49 -8.19
CA LEU A 72 5.59 27.90 -8.32
C LEU A 72 6.77 28.26 -7.39
N GLN A 73 6.71 27.83 -6.12
CA GLN A 73 7.77 28.07 -5.14
C GLN A 73 9.11 27.42 -5.54
N ASN A 74 9.06 26.25 -6.18
CA ASN A 74 10.24 25.50 -6.59
C ASN A 74 10.63 25.73 -8.05
N GLN A 75 10.00 26.70 -8.74
CA GLN A 75 10.29 27.02 -10.14
C GLN A 75 10.15 25.82 -11.09
N LEU A 76 9.27 24.87 -10.76
CA LEU A 76 8.95 23.67 -11.56
C LEU A 76 7.88 23.99 -12.62
N THR A 77 7.96 25.18 -13.22
CA THR A 77 6.95 25.71 -14.16
C THR A 77 7.26 25.40 -15.62
N GLU A 78 8.42 24.79 -15.90
CA GLU A 78 8.80 24.34 -17.24
C GLU A 78 8.44 22.85 -17.43
N PRO A 79 7.99 22.44 -18.63
CA PRO A 79 7.54 21.08 -18.92
C PRO A 79 8.63 20.01 -18.83
#